data_AF-T1JV62-F1
#
_entry.id   AF-T1JV62-F1
#
_cell.length_a   1.000
_cell.length_b   1.000
_cell.length_c   1.000
_cell.angle_alpha   90.00
_cell.angle_beta   90.00
_cell.angle_gamma   90.00
#
_symmetry.space_group_name_H-M   'P 1'
#
loop_
_entity.id
_entity.type
_entity.pdbx_description
1 polymer ?
#
loop_
_entity_poly.entity_id
_entity_poly.type
_entity_poly.pdbx_seq_one_letter_code
_entity_poly.pdbx_strand_id
1 'polypeptide(L)'
;MDTPCKLNSYCLSNICTHLDDFPGKAQLYIKNGYFYGLDRWTQTDTYIKVYSVSKLSGFKYIGRTRTIHDDDRPDFDETFTTEISSKEGSFILEIFDLDYNSPDDLISRVEINFKDCLKLDVCTKNFGSSRLRYNIIWTPQI
;
A
#
# COMPACT_ATOMS: atom_id res chain seq x y z
N MET A 1 3.97 24.35 -34.73
CA MET A 1 2.81 24.12 -33.84
C MET A 1 3.31 23.20 -32.75
N ASP A 2 3.51 23.74 -31.56
CA ASP A 2 3.91 22.93 -30.41
C ASP A 2 2.76 22.01 -30.06
N THR A 3 2.99 20.70 -30.14
CA THR A 3 2.00 19.72 -29.69
C THR A 3 1.82 19.94 -28.19
N PRO A 4 0.64 20.37 -27.71
CA PRO A 4 0.45 20.56 -26.28
C PRO A 4 0.66 19.22 -25.57
N CYS A 5 1.34 19.26 -24.42
CA CYS A 5 1.57 18.06 -23.63
C CYS A 5 0.23 17.37 -23.31
N LYS A 6 0.25 16.04 -23.24
CA LYS A 6 -0.94 15.22 -22.94
C LYS A 6 -1.48 15.54 -21.55
N LEU A 7 -2.71 15.09 -21.27
CA LEU A 7 -3.34 15.18 -19.95
C LEU A 7 -2.39 14.65 -18.85
N ASN A 8 -2.30 15.37 -17.72
CA ASN A 8 -1.39 15.09 -16.60
C ASN A 8 0.12 15.23 -16.92
N SER A 9 0.47 16.07 -17.89
CA SER A 9 1.86 16.41 -18.21
C SER A 9 2.08 17.93 -18.27
N TYR A 10 3.32 18.35 -17.99
CA TYR A 10 3.76 19.74 -18.11
C TYR A 10 4.97 19.84 -19.03
N CYS A 11 5.15 20.99 -19.67
CA CYS A 11 6.32 21.26 -20.49
C CYS A 11 7.44 21.85 -19.62
N LEU A 12 8.54 21.12 -19.46
CA LEU A 12 9.78 21.58 -18.85
C LEU A 12 10.87 21.57 -19.93
N SER A 13 11.39 22.75 -20.29
CA SER A 13 12.48 22.88 -21.26
C SER A 13 12.22 22.18 -22.60
N ASN A 14 11.01 22.33 -23.16
CA ASN A 14 10.54 21.68 -24.41
C ASN A 14 10.40 20.15 -24.32
N ILE A 15 10.39 19.58 -23.11
CA ILE A 15 10.13 18.17 -22.85
C ILE A 15 8.83 18.06 -22.06
N CYS A 16 7.90 17.22 -22.51
CA CYS A 16 6.71 16.90 -21.73
C CYS A 16 7.05 15.90 -20.63
N THR A 17 6.91 16.31 -19.37
CA THR A 17 7.13 15.49 -18.17
C THR A 17 5.77 15.12 -17.56
N HIS A 18 5.59 13.87 -17.13
CA HIS A 18 4.34 13.44 -16.52
C HIS A 18 4.32 13.74 -15.02
N LEU A 19 3.14 14.04 -14.48
CA LEU A 19 2.93 14.28 -13.05
C LEU A 19 3.46 13.17 -12.14
N ASP A 20 3.44 11.94 -12.65
CA ASP A 20 3.90 10.75 -11.95
C ASP A 20 5.44 10.69 -11.84
N ASP A 21 6.17 11.49 -12.62
CA ASP A 21 7.64 11.54 -12.60
C ASP A 21 8.18 12.47 -11.51
N PHE A 22 7.33 13.32 -10.93
CA PHE A 22 7.74 14.24 -9.87
C PHE A 22 7.82 13.55 -8.51
N PRO A 23 8.71 14.01 -7.61
CA PRO A 23 8.64 13.65 -6.21
C PRO A 23 7.28 13.99 -5.62
N GLY A 24 6.91 13.29 -4.56
CA GLY A 24 5.65 13.53 -3.89
C GLY A 24 5.37 12.57 -2.75
N LYS A 25 4.16 12.68 -2.25
CA LYS A 25 3.70 11.97 -1.06
C LYS A 25 2.68 10.90 -1.44
N ALA A 26 2.98 9.66 -1.10
CA ALA A 26 2.05 8.54 -1.22
C ALA A 26 1.43 8.25 0.15
N GLN A 27 0.10 8.16 0.19
CA GLN A 27 -0.66 7.79 1.38
C GLN A 27 -1.41 6.49 1.09
N LEU A 28 -1.22 5.49 1.95
CA LEU A 28 -1.95 4.23 1.94
C LEU A 28 -2.90 4.23 3.12
N TYR A 29 -4.20 4.20 2.85
CA TYR A 29 -5.22 3.94 3.85
C TYR A 29 -5.61 2.47 3.80
N ILE A 30 -5.32 1.74 4.87
CA ILE A 30 -5.73 0.35 5.06
C ILE A 30 -7.06 0.39 5.80
N LYS A 31 -8.13 -0.02 5.11
CA LYS A 31 -9.47 -0.04 5.68
C LYS A 31 -9.67 -1.31 6.50
N ASN A 32 -9.82 -2.44 5.82
CA ASN A 32 -10.12 -3.72 6.44
C ASN A 32 -9.73 -4.89 5.54
N GLY A 33 -9.88 -6.11 6.05
CA GLY A 33 -9.55 -7.32 5.31
C GLY A 33 -10.51 -8.47 5.56
N TYR A 34 -10.26 -9.57 4.85
CA TYR A 34 -10.59 -10.90 5.33
C TYR A 34 -9.34 -11.74 5.17
N PHE A 35 -8.81 -12.28 6.27
CA PHE A 35 -7.61 -13.09 6.28
C PHE A 35 -8.02 -14.47 6.74
N TYR A 36 -7.96 -15.43 5.83
CA TYR A 36 -8.21 -16.82 6.19
C TYR A 36 -7.07 -17.27 7.11
N GLY A 37 -7.42 -17.53 8.38
CA GLY A 37 -6.47 -17.87 9.42
C GLY A 37 -5.64 -19.11 9.11
N LEU A 38 -4.41 -19.10 9.60
CA LEU A 38 -3.55 -20.29 9.67
C LEU A 38 -3.88 -21.12 10.91
N ASP A 39 -4.50 -20.48 11.91
CA ASP A 39 -5.03 -21.12 13.10
C ASP A 39 -6.18 -22.06 12.80
N ARG A 40 -6.00 -23.33 13.16
CA ARG A 40 -6.99 -24.38 12.92
C ARG A 40 -8.16 -24.35 13.90
N TRP A 41 -8.02 -23.64 15.02
CA TRP A 41 -8.92 -23.72 16.17
C TRP A 41 -9.33 -22.36 16.74
N THR A 42 -8.70 -21.28 16.30
CA THR A 42 -8.88 -19.90 16.75
C THR A 42 -9.01 -18.97 15.55
N GLN A 43 -9.50 -17.75 15.79
CA GLN A 43 -9.54 -16.70 14.78
C GLN A 43 -8.18 -15.99 14.72
N THR A 44 -7.89 -15.32 13.61
CA THR A 44 -6.58 -14.70 13.35
C THR A 44 -6.35 -13.45 14.21
N ASP A 45 -5.16 -13.31 14.80
CA ASP A 45 -4.68 -12.10 15.48
C ASP A 45 -3.89 -11.22 14.50
N THR A 46 -4.60 -10.49 13.64
CA THR A 46 -3.94 -9.88 12.47
C THR A 46 -3.25 -8.55 12.76
N TYR A 47 -2.03 -8.38 12.25
CA TYR A 47 -1.43 -7.07 12.01
C TYR A 47 -0.66 -7.01 10.68
N ILE A 48 -0.40 -5.81 10.17
CA ILE A 48 0.24 -5.60 8.86
C ILE A 48 1.47 -4.71 9.00
N LYS A 49 2.65 -5.21 8.60
CA LYS A 49 3.86 -4.39 8.40
C LYS A 49 3.83 -3.74 7.03
N VAL A 50 4.15 -2.46 6.98
CA VAL A 50 4.10 -1.62 5.79
C VAL A 50 5.49 -1.15 5.43
N TYR A 51 5.85 -1.37 4.17
CA TYR A 51 7.09 -0.90 3.58
C TYR A 51 6.77 -0.14 2.30
N SER A 52 7.65 0.79 1.91
CA SER A 52 7.64 1.41 0.59
C SER A 52 8.86 0.96 -0.19
N VAL A 53 8.70 0.70 -1.47
CA VAL A 53 9.80 0.47 -2.41
C VAL A 53 9.71 1.46 -3.56
N SER A 54 10.82 2.13 -3.84
CA SER A 54 11.00 2.95 -5.04
C SER A 54 12.38 2.72 -5.61
N LYS A 55 12.59 3.07 -6.87
CA LYS A 55 13.89 2.89 -7.55
C LYS A 55 15.04 3.61 -6.85
N LEU A 56 14.78 4.77 -6.24
CA LEU A 56 15.81 5.60 -5.60
C LEU A 56 15.90 5.37 -4.09
N SER A 57 14.77 5.11 -3.42
CA SER A 57 14.72 4.95 -1.96
C SER A 57 15.01 3.52 -1.51
N GLY A 58 14.94 2.54 -2.43
CA GLY A 58 15.02 1.12 -2.08
C GLY A 58 13.86 0.70 -1.17
N PHE A 59 14.06 -0.39 -0.42
CA PHE A 59 13.07 -0.93 0.51
C PHE A 59 13.15 -0.20 1.86
N LYS A 60 12.05 0.43 2.28
CA LYS A 60 11.98 1.25 3.50
C LYS A 60 10.80 0.83 4.35
N TYR A 61 11.04 0.49 5.62
CA TYR A 61 9.98 0.25 6.60
C TYR A 61 9.29 1.56 6.98
N ILE A 62 7.95 1.57 6.95
CA ILE A 62 7.12 2.73 7.24
C ILE A 62 6.46 2.61 8.62
N GLY A 63 6.03 1.40 8.98
CA GLY A 63 5.35 1.15 10.24
C GLY A 63 4.55 -0.15 10.18
N ARG A 64 3.72 -0.37 11.19
CA ARG A 64 2.75 -1.47 11.21
C ARG A 64 1.42 -1.00 11.78
N THR A 65 0.35 -1.71 11.45
CA THR A 65 -0.96 -1.51 12.08
C THR A 65 -0.94 -1.97 13.53
N ARG A 66 -1.99 -1.61 14.28
CA ARG A 66 -2.35 -2.31 15.51
C ARG A 66 -2.68 -3.78 15.19
N THR A 67 -2.51 -4.63 16.20
CA THR A 67 -3.06 -6.00 16.17
C THR A 67 -4.55 -5.93 16.48
N ILE A 68 -5.34 -6.69 15.73
CA ILE A 68 -6.75 -6.92 16.01
C ILE A 68 -6.87 -8.40 16.31
N HIS A 69 -7.31 -8.70 17.53
CA HIS A 69 -7.32 -10.04 18.07
C HIS A 69 -8.62 -10.77 17.76
N ASP A 70 -8.53 -12.08 17.58
CA ASP A 70 -9.64 -13.00 17.37
C ASP A 70 -10.63 -12.54 16.28
N ASP A 71 -10.14 -12.03 15.14
CA ASP A 71 -11.00 -11.55 14.06
C ASP A 71 -10.38 -11.78 12.67
N ASP A 72 -10.99 -12.67 11.90
CA ASP A 72 -10.61 -12.92 10.51
C ASP A 72 -11.00 -11.77 9.57
N ARG A 73 -11.80 -10.79 10.03
CA ARG A 73 -12.25 -9.62 9.26
C ARG A 73 -11.91 -8.29 9.92
N PRO A 74 -10.63 -8.05 10.24
CA PRO A 74 -10.25 -6.93 11.08
C PRO A 74 -10.44 -5.60 10.34
N ASP A 75 -10.99 -4.61 11.07
CA ASP A 75 -11.10 -3.21 10.65
C ASP A 75 -9.93 -2.40 11.24
N PHE A 76 -8.92 -2.10 10.40
CA PHE A 76 -7.73 -1.36 10.83
C PHE A 76 -8.00 0.14 10.90
N ASP A 77 -8.54 0.71 9.81
CA ASP A 77 -8.74 2.14 9.60
C ASP A 77 -7.48 2.99 9.85
N GLU A 78 -6.34 2.54 9.32
CA GLU A 78 -5.03 3.17 9.53
C GLU A 78 -4.43 3.74 8.25
N THR A 79 -3.73 4.87 8.36
CA THR A 79 -3.08 5.53 7.22
C THR A 79 -1.57 5.57 7.39
N PHE A 80 -0.85 5.08 6.38
CA PHE A 80 0.59 5.13 6.27
C PHE A 80 0.98 6.13 5.19
N THR A 81 2.12 6.79 5.38
CA THR A 81 2.56 7.86 4.50
C THR A 81 4.04 7.72 4.23
N THR A 82 4.44 7.94 2.98
CA THR A 82 5.85 7.98 2.59
C THR A 82 6.08 9.04 1.51
N GLU A 83 7.28 9.59 1.50
CA GLU A 83 7.77 10.42 0.40
C GLU A 83 8.53 9.53 -0.59
N ILE A 84 8.23 9.70 -1.88
CA ILE A 84 8.86 8.94 -2.95
C ILE A 84 9.27 9.89 -4.07
N SER A 85 10.33 9.51 -4.77
CA SER A 85 10.95 10.33 -5.82
C SER A 85 10.14 10.41 -7.11
N SER A 86 9.24 9.47 -7.31
CA SER A 86 8.28 9.40 -8.40
C SER A 86 7.22 8.37 -8.02
N LYS A 87 6.11 8.33 -8.75
CA LYS A 87 5.06 7.33 -8.60
C LYS A 87 5.45 5.94 -9.15
N GLU A 88 6.71 5.77 -9.57
CA GLU A 88 7.29 4.47 -9.90
C GLU A 88 7.73 3.76 -8.61
N GLY A 89 6.84 2.93 -8.08
CA GLY A 89 7.11 2.13 -6.90
C GLY A 89 5.84 1.50 -6.33
N SER A 90 5.98 0.90 -5.16
CA SER A 90 4.92 0.14 -4.53
C SER A 90 4.96 0.28 -3.01
N PHE A 91 3.80 0.08 -2.37
CA PHE A 91 3.75 -0.41 -1.00
C PHE A 91 3.90 -1.92 -1.00
N ILE A 92 4.69 -2.41 -0.06
CA ILE A 92 4.80 -3.83 0.26
C ILE A 92 4.19 -4.01 1.64
N LEU A 93 3.23 -4.92 1.73
CA LEU A 93 2.52 -5.26 2.95
C LEU A 93 2.86 -6.70 3.32
N GLU A 94 3.28 -6.90 4.55
CA GLU A 94 3.44 -8.23 5.13
C GLU A 94 2.38 -8.38 6.22
N ILE A 95 1.47 -9.33 6.02
CA ILE A 95 0.32 -9.58 6.88
C ILE A 95 0.68 -10.76 7.77
N PHE A 96 0.57 -10.57 9.09
CA PHE A 96 0.97 -11.53 10.10
C PHE A 96 -0.21 -11.93 10.98
N ASP A 97 -0.14 -13.16 11.47
CA ASP A 97 -0.90 -13.68 12.61
C ASP A 97 0.01 -13.60 13.85
N LEU A 98 -0.43 -12.93 14.92
CA LEU A 98 0.36 -12.78 16.13
C LEU A 98 0.26 -14.05 16.99
N ASP A 99 1.42 -14.60 17.35
CA ASP A 99 1.51 -15.74 18.25
C ASP A 99 2.21 -15.36 19.56
N TYR A 100 1.65 -15.77 20.70
CA TYR A 100 2.24 -15.47 22.00
C TYR A 100 3.45 -16.35 22.36
N ASN A 101 3.49 -17.59 21.87
CA ASN A 101 4.48 -18.60 22.24
C ASN A 101 5.33 -19.12 21.06
N SER A 102 5.09 -18.60 19.87
CA SER A 102 5.79 -18.91 18.62
C SER A 102 6.17 -17.62 17.90
N PRO A 103 7.09 -17.67 16.93
CA PRO A 103 7.24 -16.58 15.98
C PRO A 103 5.92 -16.34 15.22
N ASP A 104 5.54 -15.08 15.06
CA ASP A 104 4.37 -14.68 14.26
C ASP A 104 4.38 -15.31 12.87
N ASP A 105 3.25 -15.87 12.46
CA ASP A 105 3.10 -16.52 11.17
C ASP A 105 2.82 -15.49 10.07
N LEU A 106 3.64 -15.51 9.02
CA LEU A 106 3.40 -14.71 7.83
C LEU A 106 2.25 -15.32 7.02
N ILE A 107 1.09 -14.66 7.03
CA ILE A 107 -0.09 -15.05 6.24
C ILE A 107 0.17 -14.78 4.77
N SER A 108 0.60 -13.56 4.43
CA SER A 108 0.85 -13.19 3.04
C SER A 108 1.71 -11.95 2.90
N ARG A 109 2.35 -11.84 1.73
CA ARG A 109 3.02 -10.63 1.26
C ARG A 109 2.29 -10.08 0.05
N VAL A 110 1.85 -8.83 0.14
CA VAL A 110 1.05 -8.16 -0.89
C VAL A 110 1.80 -6.95 -1.41
N GLU A 111 1.89 -6.84 -2.74
CA GLU A 111 2.39 -5.65 -3.41
C GLU A 111 1.23 -4.82 -4.00
N ILE A 112 1.29 -3.51 -3.74
CA ILE A 112 0.34 -2.52 -4.26
C ILE A 112 1.14 -1.41 -4.92
N ASN A 113 0.99 -1.25 -6.24
CA ASN A 113 1.70 -0.20 -6.97
C ASN A 113 1.10 1.17 -6.65
N PHE A 114 1.90 2.23 -6.61
CA PHE A 114 1.38 3.58 -6.37
C PHE A 114 0.45 4.10 -7.48
N LYS A 115 0.45 3.45 -8.64
CA LYS A 115 -0.48 3.70 -9.75
C LYS A 115 -1.76 2.88 -9.66
N ASP A 116 -1.79 1.86 -8.82
CA ASP A 116 -3.01 1.11 -8.55
C ASP A 116 -4.00 2.00 -7.80
N CYS A 117 -5.28 1.62 -7.88
CA CYS A 117 -6.35 2.28 -7.14
C CYS A 117 -6.50 3.77 -7.48
N LEU A 118 -7.07 4.06 -8.65
CA LEU A 118 -7.32 5.43 -9.10
C LEU A 118 -8.11 6.21 -8.05
N LYS A 119 -7.59 7.41 -7.73
CA LYS A 119 -8.07 8.33 -6.68
C LYS A 119 -9.59 8.37 -6.65
N LEU A 120 -10.17 7.80 -5.57
CA LEU A 120 -11.50 8.05 -4.96
C LEU A 120 -12.23 6.77 -4.52
N ASP A 121 -11.81 5.58 -4.97
CA ASP A 121 -12.45 4.32 -4.58
C ASP A 121 -11.66 3.50 -3.55
N VAL A 122 -12.37 2.72 -2.73
CA VAL A 122 -11.76 1.66 -1.92
C VAL A 122 -11.50 0.45 -2.83
N CYS A 123 -10.24 0.16 -3.05
CA CYS A 123 -9.80 -0.98 -3.85
C CYS A 123 -9.74 -2.24 -3.03
N THR A 124 -9.85 -3.38 -3.72
CA THR A 124 -9.74 -4.71 -3.12
C THR A 124 -8.62 -5.48 -3.81
N LYS A 125 -7.67 -6.00 -3.03
CA LYS A 125 -6.66 -6.96 -3.50
C LYS A 125 -7.02 -8.32 -2.94
N ASN A 126 -7.31 -9.30 -3.80
CA ASN A 126 -7.51 -10.68 -3.40
C ASN A 126 -6.17 -11.44 -3.49
N PHE A 127 -5.93 -12.36 -2.56
CA PHE A 127 -4.76 -13.24 -2.54
C PHE A 127 -5.10 -14.54 -1.81
N GLY A 128 -4.99 -15.68 -2.49
CA GLY A 128 -5.51 -16.95 -1.99
C GLY A 128 -7.01 -16.84 -1.65
N SER A 129 -7.39 -17.29 -0.46
CA SER A 129 -8.75 -17.16 0.09
C SER A 129 -8.99 -15.84 0.84
N SER A 130 -7.99 -14.96 0.86
CA SER A 130 -7.97 -13.72 1.63
C SER A 130 -8.15 -12.49 0.72
N ARG A 131 -8.50 -11.36 1.32
CA ARG A 131 -8.60 -10.07 0.63
C ARG A 131 -8.21 -8.92 1.54
N LEU A 132 -7.69 -7.85 0.94
CA LEU A 132 -7.38 -6.58 1.60
C LEU A 132 -8.12 -5.45 0.91
N ARG A 133 -8.76 -4.58 1.69
CA ARG A 133 -9.40 -3.35 1.22
C ARG A 133 -8.60 -2.13 1.65
N TYR A 134 -8.28 -1.28 0.67
CA TYR A 134 -7.38 -0.15 0.87
C TYR A 134 -7.71 0.98 -0.10
N ASN A 135 -7.14 2.15 0.14
CA ASN A 135 -7.12 3.27 -0.79
C ASN A 135 -5.70 3.85 -0.86
N ILE A 136 -5.31 4.33 -2.05
CA ILE A 136 -4.05 5.05 -2.23
C ILE A 136 -4.32 6.46 -2.76
N ILE A 137 -3.65 7.43 -2.15
CA ILE A 137 -3.64 8.82 -2.61
C ILE A 137 -2.21 9.21 -2.92
N TRP A 138 -1.98 9.61 -4.17
CA TRP A 138 -0.73 10.22 -4.62
C TRP A 138 -0.84 11.74 -4.70
N THR A 139 0.02 12.47 -4.00
CA THR A 139 0.09 13.93 -4.05
C THR A 139 1.46 14.37 -4.58
N PRO A 140 1.58 14.76 -5.86
CA PRO A 140 2.83 15.27 -6.42
C PRO A 140 3.23 16.57 -5.71
N GLN A 141 4.53 16.74 -5.44
CA GLN A 141 5.11 17.95 -4.86
C GLN A 141 5.93 18.64 -5.96
N ILE A 142 5.30 19.62 -6.59
CA ILE A 142 5.83 20.40 -7.72
C ILE A 142 6.31 21.75 -7.21
#